data_AF-A0A2J6Q5Y3-F1
#
_entry.id   AF-A0A2J6Q5Y3-F1
#
_cell.length_a   1.000
_cell.length_b   1.000
_cell.length_c   1.000
_cell.angle_alpha   90.00
_cell.angle_beta   90.00
_cell.angle_gamma   90.00
#
_symmetry.space_group_name_H-M   'P 1'
#
loop_
_entity.id
_entity.type
_entity.pdbx_description
1 polymer ?
#
loop_
_entity_poly.entity_id
_entity_poly.type
_entity_poly.pdbx_seq_one_letter_code
_entity_poly.pdbx_strand_id
1 'polypeptide(L)'
;MRRIFCTILWGVYMQMFSYAATMPIYALVHIFTSSAATTNREAIRPRYLAPLDLKVIIPAFGIGYFLLSFLFAYPFSSGVVQQWCGAIWQGFPQYVVLVQVLLAKLFSSSSPPARPTGTRSPRDDYQTLSKVYSFAFNVAAATQLFTFAVLGGVKLFPSLFPQWAIATLTFNNVFNPGPFYGSQPMNSMASGMQTFFLYDQYAGSAAALIWGSFLYLGSRKTDVAWRDGAWLGWEVSRWFIVAGAGGALVRLLQRRDAELLLDAEIDERKKTL
;
A
#
# COMPACT_ATOMS: atom_id res chain seq x y z
N MET A 1 -11.84 20.41 -11.01
CA MET A 1 -11.40 20.41 -9.59
C MET A 1 -10.82 19.01 -9.32
N ARG A 2 -9.55 18.76 -9.66
CA ARG A 2 -8.34 18.94 -8.82
C ARG A 2 -8.16 17.90 -7.69
N ARG A 3 -9.03 16.89 -7.62
CA ARG A 3 -9.64 16.44 -6.33
C ARG A 3 -9.04 15.28 -5.56
N ILE A 4 -7.90 14.72 -5.98
CA ILE A 4 -6.95 14.18 -5.01
C ILE A 4 -5.65 14.92 -5.28
N PHE A 5 -5.54 16.07 -4.62
CA PHE A 5 -4.35 16.90 -4.53
C PHE A 5 -3.13 15.98 -4.31
N CYS A 6 -2.29 15.84 -5.35
CA CYS A 6 -1.05 15.03 -5.50
C CYS A 6 -0.84 13.88 -4.49
N THR A 7 -0.73 12.63 -4.95
CA THR A 7 -0.22 11.49 -4.15
C THR A 7 1.07 11.84 -3.38
N ILE A 8 1.89 12.74 -3.95
CA ILE A 8 3.06 13.32 -3.28
C ILE A 8 2.70 14.06 -1.99
N LEU A 9 1.64 14.87 -1.98
CA LEU A 9 1.24 15.65 -0.79
C LEU A 9 0.79 14.72 0.33
N TRP A 10 0.07 13.65 0.02
CA TRP A 10 -0.25 12.62 1.02
C TRP A 10 0.99 11.88 1.51
N GLY A 11 1.94 11.57 0.61
CA GLY A 11 3.23 10.99 0.98
C GLY A 11 4.07 11.90 1.89
N VAL A 12 4.13 13.20 1.57
CA VAL A 12 4.82 14.22 2.39
C VAL A 12 4.11 14.40 3.72
N TYR A 13 2.78 14.47 3.74
CA TYR A 13 1.99 14.59 4.96
C TYR A 13 2.19 13.37 5.87
N MET A 14 2.21 12.16 5.28
CA MET A 14 2.56 10.93 5.99
C MET A 14 3.96 10.98 6.60
N GLN A 15 4.95 11.49 5.84
CA GLN A 15 6.32 11.61 6.35
C GLN A 15 6.44 12.63 7.49
N MET A 16 5.67 13.72 7.45
CA MET A 16 5.72 14.78 8.45
C MET A 16 4.95 14.44 9.73
N PHE A 17 3.81 13.76 9.61
CA PHE A 17 2.88 13.56 10.73
C PHE A 17 2.74 12.13 11.22
N SER A 18 2.98 11.13 10.37
CA SER A 18 2.74 9.68 10.55
C SER A 18 1.59 9.11 9.72
N TYR A 19 1.60 7.79 9.54
CA TYR A 19 0.58 7.05 8.78
C TYR A 19 -0.77 7.01 9.48
N ALA A 20 -0.79 6.83 10.80
CA ALA A 20 -1.96 6.80 11.66
C ALA A 20 -2.74 8.11 11.64
N ALA A 21 -2.05 9.25 11.59
CA ALA A 21 -2.69 10.56 11.45
C ALA A 21 -3.19 10.77 10.01
N THR A 22 -2.39 10.37 9.02
CA THR A 22 -2.65 10.66 7.61
C THR A 22 -3.81 9.85 7.04
N MET A 23 -3.86 8.55 7.32
CA MET A 23 -4.78 7.63 6.67
C MET A 23 -6.26 7.92 6.96
N PRO A 24 -6.70 8.22 8.19
CA PRO A 24 -8.08 8.61 8.47
C PRO A 24 -8.48 9.91 7.74
N ILE A 25 -7.61 10.91 7.74
CA ILE A 25 -7.86 12.19 7.06
C ILE A 25 -7.98 11.96 5.55
N TYR A 26 -7.06 11.20 4.98
CA TYR A 26 -7.13 10.77 3.58
C TYR A 26 -8.45 10.06 3.28
N ALA A 27 -8.84 9.09 4.11
CA ALA A 27 -10.06 8.31 3.92
C ALA A 27 -11.31 9.21 3.91
N LEU A 28 -11.43 10.12 4.88
CA LEU A 28 -12.54 11.08 4.96
C LEU A 28 -12.59 11.98 3.74
N VAL A 29 -11.46 12.62 3.39
CA VAL A 29 -11.37 13.50 2.22
C VAL A 29 -11.71 12.71 0.95
N HIS A 30 -11.19 11.50 0.80
CA HIS A 30 -11.49 10.63 -0.33
C HIS A 30 -12.98 10.30 -0.43
N ILE A 31 -13.60 9.84 0.66
CA ILE A 31 -15.02 9.46 0.68
C ILE A 31 -15.92 10.63 0.28
N PHE A 32 -15.67 11.83 0.82
CA PHE A 32 -16.56 12.97 0.59
C PHE A 32 -16.28 13.75 -0.70
N THR A 33 -15.07 13.67 -1.26
CA THR A 33 -14.69 14.53 -2.40
C THR A 33 -14.34 13.78 -3.68
N SER A 34 -14.01 12.49 -3.59
CA SER A 34 -13.58 11.70 -4.73
C SER A 34 -14.78 11.07 -5.44
N SER A 35 -14.88 11.30 -6.76
CA SER A 35 -15.81 10.53 -7.59
C SER A 35 -15.43 9.04 -7.64
N ALA A 36 -14.18 8.70 -7.32
CA ALA A 36 -13.74 7.31 -7.21
C ALA A 36 -14.21 6.65 -5.90
N ALA A 37 -14.85 7.38 -4.98
CA ALA A 37 -15.50 6.78 -3.81
C ALA A 37 -16.92 6.30 -4.10
N THR A 38 -17.53 6.74 -5.21
CA THR A 38 -18.87 6.31 -5.64
C THR A 38 -18.78 5.14 -6.61
N THR A 39 -19.93 4.68 -7.13
CA THR A 39 -20.03 3.65 -8.18
C THR A 39 -19.65 4.17 -9.58
N ASN A 40 -19.04 5.36 -9.68
CA ASN A 40 -18.66 5.96 -10.96
C ASN A 40 -17.43 5.28 -11.57
N ARG A 41 -17.65 4.46 -12.60
CA ARG A 41 -16.61 3.72 -13.32
C ARG A 41 -15.53 4.62 -13.96
N GLU A 42 -15.90 5.76 -14.51
CA GLU A 42 -14.96 6.64 -15.22
C GLU A 42 -13.97 7.30 -14.26
N ALA A 43 -14.30 7.29 -12.95
CA ALA A 43 -13.42 7.79 -11.91
C ALA A 43 -12.33 6.78 -11.51
N ILE A 44 -12.53 5.48 -11.72
CA ILE A 44 -11.58 4.42 -11.35
C ILE A 44 -10.75 3.91 -12.54
N ARG A 45 -11.14 4.25 -13.78
CA ARG A 45 -10.39 3.85 -14.97
C ARG A 45 -8.95 4.37 -14.94
N PRO A 46 -7.95 3.55 -15.28
CA PRO A 46 -6.56 3.98 -15.39
C PRO A 46 -6.45 5.16 -16.30
N ARG A 47 -6.00 6.28 -15.75
CA ARG A 47 -5.63 7.41 -16.57
C ARG A 47 -4.20 7.22 -17.01
N TYR A 48 -4.00 6.98 -18.30
CA TYR A 48 -2.69 7.05 -18.95
C TYR A 48 -2.34 8.52 -19.17
N LEU A 49 -2.26 9.28 -18.07
CA LEU A 49 -1.81 10.66 -18.09
C LEU A 49 -0.30 10.63 -18.03
N ALA A 50 0.37 10.89 -19.16
CA ALA A 50 1.76 11.33 -19.10
C ALA A 50 1.81 12.58 -18.17
N PRO A 51 2.67 12.63 -17.15
CA PRO A 51 3.87 11.81 -16.92
C PRO A 51 3.75 10.72 -15.82
N LEU A 52 2.55 10.36 -15.36
CA LEU A 52 2.33 9.36 -14.30
C LEU A 52 1.74 8.06 -14.85
N ASP A 53 2.33 7.55 -15.95
CA ASP A 53 1.87 6.30 -16.56
C ASP A 53 2.02 5.14 -15.56
N LEU A 54 0.99 4.31 -15.49
CA LEU A 54 0.94 3.12 -14.67
C LEU A 54 2.02 2.09 -15.08
N LYS A 55 2.52 2.14 -16.33
CA LYS A 55 3.62 1.28 -16.79
C LYS A 55 4.94 1.54 -16.07
N VAL A 56 5.19 2.77 -15.65
CA VAL A 56 6.47 3.16 -15.03
C VAL A 56 6.42 3.18 -13.50
N ILE A 57 5.25 2.90 -12.90
CA ILE A 57 5.09 2.95 -11.45
C ILE A 57 5.95 1.90 -10.73
N ILE A 58 5.99 0.67 -11.25
CA ILE A 58 6.76 -0.44 -10.66
C ILE A 58 8.27 -0.12 -10.63
N PRO A 59 8.91 0.23 -11.77
CA PRO A 59 10.33 0.60 -11.73
C PRO A 59 10.59 1.88 -10.93
N ALA A 60 9.64 2.83 -10.89
CA ALA A 60 9.76 4.02 -10.05
C ALA A 60 9.79 3.69 -8.55
N PHE A 61 8.96 2.75 -8.08
CA PHE A 61 9.04 2.23 -6.70
C PHE A 61 10.32 1.44 -6.46
N GLY A 62 10.81 0.70 -7.44
CA GLY A 62 12.09 -0.01 -7.35
C GLY A 62 13.26 0.92 -7.00
N ILE A 63 13.38 2.03 -7.73
CA ILE A 63 14.47 3.00 -7.55
C ILE A 63 14.17 3.98 -6.41
N GLY A 64 12.98 4.57 -6.40
CA GLY A 64 12.62 5.64 -5.48
C GLY A 64 12.29 5.18 -4.06
N TYR A 65 11.99 3.89 -3.86
CA TYR A 65 11.65 3.34 -2.54
C TYR A 65 12.53 2.15 -2.14
N PHE A 66 12.58 1.06 -2.92
CA PHE A 66 13.30 -0.14 -2.50
C PHE A 66 14.81 0.05 -2.43
N LEU A 67 15.41 0.66 -3.45
CA LEU A 67 16.85 0.97 -3.44
C LEU A 67 17.21 1.85 -2.24
N LEU A 68 16.43 2.89 -1.98
CA LEU A 68 16.68 3.77 -0.83
C LEU A 68 16.48 3.05 0.50
N SER A 69 15.48 2.18 0.61
CA SER A 69 15.23 1.38 1.82
C SER A 69 16.36 0.39 2.07
N PHE A 70 16.92 -0.19 0.99
CA PHE A 70 18.11 -1.04 1.08
C PHE A 70 19.33 -0.24 1.57
N LEU A 71 19.58 0.95 1.00
CA LEU A 71 20.67 1.82 1.45
C LEU A 71 20.49 2.23 2.92
N PHE A 72 19.27 2.55 3.33
CA PHE A 72 18.96 2.86 4.73
C PHE A 72 19.24 1.68 5.67
N ALA A 73 18.87 0.46 5.28
CA ALA A 73 19.03 -0.74 6.09
C ALA A 73 20.44 -1.34 6.05
N TYR A 74 21.28 -0.94 5.08
CA TYR A 74 22.61 -1.51 4.91
C TYR A 74 23.53 -1.14 6.08
N PRO A 75 24.23 -2.12 6.69
CA PRO A 75 25.09 -1.89 7.85
C PRO A 75 26.44 -1.28 7.42
N PHE A 76 26.44 0.00 7.06
CA PHE A 76 27.68 0.72 6.76
C PHE A 76 28.59 0.78 7.99
N SER A 77 29.90 0.68 7.78
CA SER A 77 30.90 0.80 8.85
C SER A 77 30.99 2.23 9.42
N SER A 78 30.63 3.24 8.63
CA SER A 78 30.59 4.64 9.04
C SER A 78 29.19 5.06 9.47
N GLY A 79 29.05 5.44 10.74
CA GLY A 79 27.80 5.97 11.28
C GLY A 79 27.32 7.25 10.56
N VAL A 80 28.26 8.07 10.06
CA VAL A 80 27.93 9.27 9.28
C VAL A 80 27.25 8.90 7.96
N VAL A 81 27.76 7.88 7.26
CA VAL A 81 27.15 7.40 6.00
C VAL A 81 25.76 6.84 6.28
N GLN A 82 25.60 6.05 7.34
CA GLN A 82 24.30 5.51 7.74
C GLN A 82 23.27 6.62 8.04
N GLN A 83 23.68 7.69 8.74
CA GLN A 83 22.81 8.85 9.00
C GLN A 83 22.40 9.56 7.71
N TRP A 84 23.33 9.77 6.77
CA TRP A 84 23.01 10.36 5.47
C TRP A 84 22.07 9.51 4.63
N CYS A 85 22.27 8.19 4.60
CA CYS A 85 21.34 7.27 3.94
C CYS A 85 19.93 7.35 4.55
N GLY A 86 19.84 7.45 5.88
CA GLY A 86 18.57 7.68 6.58
C GLY A 86 17.92 9.02 6.25
N ALA A 87 18.71 10.10 6.18
CA ALA A 87 18.23 11.43 5.81
C ALA A 87 17.73 11.48 4.36
N ILE A 88 18.46 10.86 3.43
CA ILE A 88 18.03 10.73 2.03
C ILE A 88 16.73 9.95 1.98
N TRP A 89 16.63 8.81 2.67
CA TRP A 89 15.41 7.99 2.65
C TRP A 89 14.13 8.74 3.03
N GLN A 90 14.19 9.79 3.87
CA GLN A 90 13.02 10.62 4.21
C GLN A 90 12.35 11.27 2.98
N GLY A 91 13.08 11.49 1.89
CA GLY A 91 12.56 12.05 0.65
C GLY A 91 11.92 11.04 -0.32
N PHE A 92 11.71 9.78 0.10
CA PHE A 92 11.27 8.72 -0.82
C PHE A 92 9.98 9.05 -1.60
N PRO A 93 8.93 9.71 -1.05
CA PRO A 93 7.72 10.00 -1.83
C PRO A 93 8.01 10.89 -3.03
N GLN A 94 8.91 11.87 -2.84
CA GLN A 94 9.36 12.79 -3.88
C GLN A 94 10.20 12.06 -4.93
N TYR A 95 11.10 11.17 -4.49
CA TYR A 95 11.95 10.41 -5.40
C TYR A 95 11.18 9.42 -6.25
N VAL A 96 10.18 8.72 -5.70
CA VAL A 96 9.30 7.83 -6.48
C VAL A 96 8.64 8.61 -7.61
N VAL A 97 8.07 9.79 -7.32
CA VAL A 97 7.42 10.59 -8.37
C VAL A 97 8.41 11.21 -9.35
N LEU A 98 9.56 11.67 -8.87
CA LEU A 98 10.63 12.18 -9.75
C LEU A 98 11.07 11.09 -10.75
N VAL A 99 11.37 9.88 -10.25
CA VAL A 99 11.74 8.74 -11.10
C VAL A 99 10.60 8.38 -12.04
N GLN A 100 9.35 8.36 -11.57
CA GLN A 100 8.20 8.07 -12.42
C GLN A 100 8.10 9.07 -13.59
N VAL A 101 8.25 10.37 -13.32
CA VAL A 101 8.23 11.42 -14.34
C VAL A 101 9.38 11.28 -15.33
N LEU A 102 10.59 10.98 -14.84
CA LEU A 102 11.77 10.78 -15.68
C LEU A 102 11.59 9.56 -16.60
N LEU A 103 11.18 8.42 -16.05
CA LEU A 103 10.91 7.20 -16.82
C LEU A 103 9.79 7.42 -17.83
N ALA A 104 8.69 8.08 -17.44
CA ALA A 104 7.61 8.40 -18.36
C ALA A 104 8.10 9.25 -19.53
N LYS A 105 8.94 10.27 -19.29
CA LYS A 105 9.53 11.09 -20.36
C LYS A 105 10.43 10.27 -21.28
N LEU A 106 11.30 9.43 -20.71
CA LEU A 106 12.22 8.58 -21.46
C LEU A 106 11.45 7.59 -22.37
N PHE A 107 10.41 6.93 -21.84
CA PHE A 107 9.63 5.95 -22.61
C PHE A 107 8.56 6.57 -23.51
N SER A 108 8.15 7.82 -23.29
CA SER A 108 7.22 8.54 -24.18
C SER A 108 7.85 8.83 -25.54
N SER A 109 9.18 8.98 -25.62
CA SER A 109 9.88 9.17 -26.90
C SER A 109 9.92 7.90 -27.77
N SER A 110 9.60 6.73 -27.20
CA SER A 110 9.74 5.43 -27.87
C SER A 110 8.41 4.67 -28.02
N SER A 111 7.31 5.23 -27.53
CA SER A 111 5.99 4.56 -27.54
C SER A 111 5.08 5.15 -28.61
N PRO A 112 4.30 4.31 -29.34
CA PRO A 112 3.22 4.80 -30.19
C PRO A 112 2.23 5.65 -29.38
N PRO A 113 1.57 6.64 -30.01
CA PRO A 113 0.59 7.48 -29.32
C PRO A 113 -0.46 6.61 -28.63
N ALA A 114 -0.70 6.87 -27.34
CA ALA A 114 -1.65 6.11 -26.55
C ALA A 114 -3.04 6.19 -27.20
N ARG A 115 -3.71 5.03 -27.33
CA ARG A 115 -5.09 4.99 -27.82
C ARG A 115 -5.98 5.89 -26.93
N PRO A 116 -6.92 6.66 -27.51
CA PRO A 116 -7.86 7.46 -26.74
C PRO A 116 -8.60 6.58 -25.72
N THR A 117 -8.75 7.06 -24.49
CA THR A 117 -9.41 6.34 -23.38
C THR A 117 -10.81 5.82 -23.73
N GLY A 118 -11.52 6.48 -24.65
CA GLY A 118 -12.84 6.05 -25.14
C GLY A 118 -12.85 4.78 -26.02
N THR A 119 -11.68 4.25 -26.42
CA THR A 119 -11.57 3.06 -27.28
C THR A 119 -11.11 1.81 -26.54
N ARG A 120 -10.84 1.89 -25.23
CA ARG A 120 -10.31 0.77 -24.43
C ARG A 120 -11.42 -0.03 -23.78
N SER A 121 -11.29 -1.35 -23.83
CA SER A 121 -12.24 -2.23 -23.15
C SER A 121 -12.06 -2.11 -21.62
N PRO A 122 -13.14 -2.17 -20.82
CA PRO A 122 -13.04 -2.27 -19.35
C PRO A 122 -12.12 -3.40 -18.88
N ARG A 123 -12.06 -4.49 -19.64
CA ARG A 123 -11.15 -5.61 -19.40
C ARG A 123 -9.67 -5.23 -19.51
N ASP A 124 -9.27 -4.42 -20.50
CA ASP A 124 -7.88 -3.97 -20.65
C ASP A 124 -7.46 -3.03 -19.51
N ASP A 125 -8.39 -2.17 -19.09
CA ASP A 125 -8.21 -1.27 -17.95
C ASP A 125 -7.99 -2.08 -16.66
N TYR A 126 -8.86 -3.06 -16.40
CA TYR A 126 -8.72 -3.96 -15.27
C TYR A 126 -7.42 -4.76 -15.30
N GLN A 127 -7.03 -5.31 -16.46
CA GLN A 127 -5.76 -6.04 -16.58
C GLN A 127 -4.56 -5.16 -16.22
N THR A 128 -4.60 -3.87 -16.59
CA THR A 128 -3.51 -2.95 -16.26
C THR A 128 -3.49 -2.64 -14.76
N LEU A 129 -4.64 -2.37 -14.13
CA LEU A 129 -4.74 -2.19 -12.67
C LEU A 129 -4.30 -3.43 -11.91
N SER A 130 -4.74 -4.60 -12.37
CA SER A 130 -4.47 -5.89 -11.76
C SER A 130 -2.97 -6.17 -11.65
N LYS A 131 -2.15 -5.69 -12.60
CA LYS A 131 -0.68 -5.79 -12.51
C LYS A 131 -0.13 -4.99 -11.34
N VAL A 132 -0.62 -3.77 -11.13
CA VAL A 132 -0.17 -2.91 -10.02
C VAL A 132 -0.66 -3.43 -8.68
N TYR A 133 -1.91 -3.88 -8.61
CA TYR A 133 -2.44 -4.55 -7.42
C TYR A 133 -1.66 -5.83 -7.10
N SER A 134 -1.36 -6.66 -8.10
CA SER A 134 -0.58 -7.88 -7.90
C SER A 134 0.84 -7.57 -7.44
N PHE A 135 1.48 -6.54 -8.01
CA PHE A 135 2.80 -6.10 -7.55
C PHE A 135 2.76 -5.64 -6.09
N ALA A 136 1.85 -4.74 -5.73
CA ALA A 136 1.74 -4.24 -4.36
C ALA A 136 1.42 -5.37 -3.36
N PHE A 137 0.52 -6.28 -3.73
CA PHE A 137 0.20 -7.46 -2.94
C PHE A 137 1.41 -8.38 -2.76
N ASN A 138 2.15 -8.66 -3.83
CA ASN A 138 3.31 -9.55 -3.78
C ASN A 138 4.42 -8.97 -2.92
N VAL A 139 4.64 -7.66 -2.98
CA VAL A 139 5.59 -6.97 -2.09
C VAL A 139 5.15 -7.13 -0.63
N ALA A 140 3.88 -6.85 -0.32
CA ALA A 140 3.36 -6.95 1.04
C ALA A 140 3.36 -8.39 1.57
N ALA A 141 3.06 -9.38 0.71
CA ALA A 141 3.16 -10.80 1.03
C ALA A 141 4.60 -11.22 1.28
N ALA A 142 5.53 -10.79 0.41
CA ALA A 142 6.93 -11.13 0.55
C ALA A 142 7.51 -10.59 1.87
N THR A 143 7.22 -9.34 2.23
CA THR A 143 7.70 -8.76 3.49
C THR A 143 7.09 -9.46 4.71
N GLN A 144 5.77 -9.68 4.72
CA GLN A 144 5.08 -10.34 5.82
C GLN A 144 5.56 -11.78 6.03
N LEU A 145 5.60 -12.57 4.95
CA LEU A 145 6.01 -13.97 5.00
C LEU A 145 7.50 -14.09 5.33
N PHE A 146 8.34 -13.17 4.85
CA PHE A 146 9.76 -13.13 5.23
C PHE A 146 9.91 -12.88 6.73
N THR A 147 9.18 -11.91 7.30
CA THR A 147 9.19 -11.67 8.76
C THR A 147 8.77 -12.92 9.53
N PHE A 148 7.69 -13.59 9.12
CA PHE A 148 7.26 -14.84 9.75
C PHE A 148 8.29 -15.96 9.59
N ALA A 149 8.93 -16.08 8.43
CA ALA A 149 9.96 -17.07 8.19
C ALA A 149 11.19 -16.85 9.10
N VAL A 150 11.64 -15.60 9.28
CA VAL A 150 12.74 -15.27 10.20
C VAL A 150 12.36 -15.59 11.63
N LEU A 151 11.18 -15.15 12.10
CA LEU A 151 10.72 -15.44 13.46
C LEU A 151 10.53 -16.93 13.73
N GLY A 152 9.97 -17.66 12.75
CA GLY A 152 9.83 -19.10 12.79
C GLY A 152 11.19 -19.80 12.81
N GLY A 153 12.13 -19.35 11.99
CA GLY A 153 13.49 -19.85 11.93
C GLY A 153 14.23 -19.69 13.27
N VAL A 154 14.19 -18.50 13.86
CA VAL A 154 14.79 -18.21 15.17
C VAL A 154 14.17 -19.09 16.27
N LYS A 155 12.85 -19.30 16.23
CA LYS A 155 12.13 -20.12 17.23
C LYS A 155 12.37 -21.61 17.07
N LEU A 156 12.38 -22.14 15.85
CA LEU A 156 12.47 -23.57 15.57
C LEU A 156 13.92 -24.08 15.50
N PHE A 157 14.86 -23.22 15.10
CA PHE A 157 16.27 -23.56 14.91
C PHE A 157 17.21 -22.56 15.61
N PRO A 158 17.08 -22.35 16.94
CA PRO A 158 17.80 -21.31 17.66
C PRO A 158 19.33 -21.44 17.53
N SER A 159 19.87 -22.66 17.39
CA SER A 159 21.31 -22.90 17.23
C SER A 159 21.91 -22.32 15.94
N LEU A 160 21.09 -21.98 14.94
CA LEU A 160 21.53 -21.37 13.68
C LEU A 160 21.65 -19.84 13.78
N PHE A 161 21.19 -19.25 14.89
CA PHE A 161 21.11 -17.81 15.05
C PHE A 161 21.99 -17.34 16.22
N PRO A 162 22.54 -16.11 16.13
CA PRO A 162 23.28 -15.53 17.24
C PRO A 162 22.37 -15.22 18.43
N GLN A 163 22.94 -15.22 19.64
CA GLN A 163 22.16 -15.07 20.88
C GLN A 163 21.31 -13.79 20.94
N TRP A 164 21.81 -12.68 20.37
CA TRP A 164 21.06 -11.43 20.31
C TRP A 164 19.78 -11.56 19.46
N ALA A 165 19.81 -12.35 18.39
CA ALA A 165 18.67 -12.55 17.50
C ALA A 165 17.61 -13.39 18.21
N ILE A 166 18.01 -14.41 18.96
CA ILE A 166 17.10 -15.23 19.77
C ILE A 166 16.38 -14.39 20.83
N ALA A 167 17.11 -13.51 21.51
CA ALA A 167 16.53 -12.64 22.54
C ALA A 167 15.62 -11.55 21.95
N THR A 168 15.95 -11.03 20.76
CA THR A 168 15.28 -9.84 20.19
C THR A 168 14.17 -10.21 19.22
N LEU A 169 14.39 -11.15 18.31
CA LEU A 169 13.49 -11.53 17.22
C LEU A 169 12.44 -12.54 17.70
N THR A 170 11.66 -12.13 18.71
CA THR A 170 10.50 -12.88 19.19
C THR A 170 9.22 -12.27 18.64
N PHE A 171 8.15 -13.07 18.51
CA PHE A 171 6.86 -12.57 18.01
C PHE A 171 6.33 -11.40 18.85
N ASN A 172 6.48 -11.49 20.17
CA ASN A 172 6.06 -10.43 21.08
C ASN A 172 6.88 -9.15 20.85
N ASN A 173 8.21 -9.22 20.74
CA ASN A 173 9.02 -8.03 20.53
C ASN A 173 8.80 -7.39 19.16
N VAL A 174 8.42 -8.17 18.14
CA VAL A 174 8.20 -7.66 16.78
C VAL A 174 6.81 -7.09 16.58
N PHE A 175 5.76 -7.67 17.19
CA PHE A 175 4.37 -7.27 16.94
C PHE A 175 3.63 -6.70 18.16
N ASN A 176 4.17 -6.78 19.37
CA ASN A 176 3.51 -6.21 20.54
C ASN A 176 4.13 -4.86 20.90
N PRO A 177 3.43 -3.72 20.70
CA PRO A 177 3.93 -2.42 21.11
C PRO A 177 3.90 -2.21 22.63
N GLY A 178 3.36 -3.16 23.41
CA GLY A 178 3.12 -2.97 24.84
C GLY A 178 1.98 -1.97 25.10
N PRO A 179 1.68 -1.63 26.36
CA PRO A 179 0.56 -0.73 26.71
C PRO A 179 0.88 0.75 26.41
N PHE A 180 -0.07 1.46 25.77
CA PHE A 180 0.09 2.89 25.43
C PHE A 180 0.07 3.82 26.65
N TYR A 181 -0.45 3.34 27.78
CA TYR A 181 -0.61 4.09 29.03
C TYR A 181 0.54 3.84 30.03
N GLY A 182 1.60 3.12 29.60
CA GLY A 182 2.76 2.89 30.45
C GLY A 182 3.55 4.18 30.70
N SER A 183 3.91 4.44 31.96
CA SER A 183 4.75 5.58 32.35
C SER A 183 6.24 5.24 32.43
N GLN A 184 6.65 4.08 31.89
CA GLN A 184 8.02 3.63 31.96
C GLN A 184 8.90 4.46 31.02
N PRO A 185 10.08 4.92 31.46
CA PRO A 185 11.00 5.66 30.60
C PRO A 185 11.43 4.78 29.42
N MET A 186 11.63 5.42 28.27
CA MET A 186 12.07 4.74 27.04
C MET A 186 13.48 4.17 27.24
N ASN A 187 13.64 2.85 27.06
CA ASN A 187 14.94 2.16 27.23
C ASN A 187 16.01 2.67 26.26
N SER A 188 15.64 2.92 25.00
CA SER A 188 16.50 3.45 23.97
C SER A 188 15.68 4.13 22.88
N MET A 189 16.30 5.06 22.14
CA MET A 189 15.65 5.72 21.01
C MET A 189 15.10 4.72 19.99
N ALA A 190 15.87 3.67 19.67
CA ALA A 190 15.44 2.62 18.74
C ALA A 190 14.18 1.88 19.23
N SER A 191 14.12 1.54 20.53
CA SER A 191 12.97 0.85 21.12
C SER A 191 11.71 1.72 21.14
N GLY A 192 11.85 3.02 21.45
CA GLY A 192 10.72 3.93 21.39
C GLY A 192 10.24 4.20 19.97
N MET A 193 11.16 4.36 19.01
CA MET A 193 10.81 4.48 17.59
C MET A 193 10.07 3.24 17.09
N GLN A 194 10.52 2.03 17.44
CA GLN A 194 9.83 0.79 17.09
C GLN A 194 8.41 0.76 17.68
N THR A 195 8.26 1.11 18.96
CA THR A 195 6.95 1.14 19.63
C THR A 195 6.01 2.14 18.95
N PHE A 196 6.51 3.34 18.64
CA PHE A 196 5.79 4.36 17.89
C PHE A 196 5.36 3.82 16.50
N PHE A 197 6.26 3.21 15.74
CA PHE A 197 5.94 2.66 14.42
C PHE A 197 4.91 1.53 14.46
N LEU A 198 4.89 0.72 15.52
CA LEU A 198 3.86 -0.31 15.68
C LEU A 198 2.48 0.29 15.90
N TYR A 199 2.37 1.28 16.78
CA TYR A 199 1.12 2.03 16.96
C TYR A 199 0.69 2.75 15.69
N ASP A 200 1.65 3.40 15.02
CA ASP A 200 1.43 4.10 13.77
C ASP A 200 0.89 3.15 12.68
N GLN A 201 1.55 2.01 12.52
CA GLN A 201 1.16 0.97 11.58
C GLN A 201 -0.23 0.43 11.90
N TYR A 202 -0.55 0.12 13.15
CA TYR A 202 -1.83 -0.46 13.53
C TYR A 202 -3.00 0.49 13.38
N ALA A 203 -2.88 1.72 13.88
CA ALA A 203 -3.93 2.72 13.76
C ALA A 203 -4.15 3.12 12.29
N GLY A 204 -3.07 3.35 11.53
CA GLY A 204 -3.18 3.65 10.10
C GLY A 204 -3.75 2.49 9.29
N SER A 205 -3.34 1.25 9.58
CA SER A 205 -3.85 0.05 8.92
C SER A 205 -5.33 -0.18 9.20
N ALA A 206 -5.77 0.03 10.45
CA ALA A 206 -7.18 -0.10 10.81
C ALA A 206 -8.02 0.92 10.04
N ALA A 207 -7.61 2.18 10.00
CA ALA A 207 -8.27 3.21 9.22
C ALA A 207 -8.32 2.87 7.72
N ALA A 208 -7.22 2.32 7.18
CA ALA A 208 -7.15 1.92 5.79
C ALA A 208 -8.10 0.76 5.45
N LEU A 209 -8.16 -0.26 6.30
CA LEU A 209 -9.05 -1.41 6.13
C LEU A 209 -10.51 -1.01 6.27
N ILE A 210 -10.85 -0.11 7.22
CA ILE A 210 -12.20 0.45 7.35
C ILE A 210 -12.59 1.20 6.06
N TRP A 211 -11.69 2.06 5.57
CA TRP A 211 -11.91 2.79 4.32
C TRP A 211 -12.08 1.85 3.11
N GLY A 212 -11.20 0.87 2.94
CA GLY A 212 -11.28 -0.11 1.85
C GLY A 212 -12.56 -0.96 1.93
N SER A 213 -12.96 -1.35 3.14
CA SER A 213 -14.21 -2.07 3.39
C SER A 213 -15.43 -1.22 3.05
N PHE A 214 -15.43 0.06 3.45
CA PHE A 214 -16.49 1.01 3.10
C PHE A 214 -16.63 1.16 1.57
N LEU A 215 -15.50 1.31 0.86
CA LEU A 215 -15.49 1.41 -0.59
C LEU A 215 -15.95 0.12 -1.30
N TYR A 216 -15.62 -1.04 -0.74
CA TYR A 216 -16.02 -2.34 -1.27
C TYR A 216 -17.52 -2.60 -1.06
N LEU A 217 -18.03 -2.32 0.13
CA LEU A 217 -19.47 -2.48 0.41
C LEU A 217 -20.29 -1.47 -0.40
N GLY A 218 -19.80 -0.24 -0.54
CA GLY A 218 -20.45 0.80 -1.33
C GLY A 218 -20.44 0.59 -2.84
N SER A 219 -19.64 -0.35 -3.38
CA SER A 219 -19.68 -0.69 -4.82
C SER A 219 -20.78 -1.68 -5.18
N ARG A 220 -21.39 -2.33 -4.20
CA ARG A 220 -22.41 -3.36 -4.44
C ARG A 220 -23.74 -2.75 -4.86
N LYS A 221 -24.40 -3.40 -5.83
CA LYS A 221 -25.74 -3.01 -6.34
C LYS A 221 -26.89 -3.53 -5.47
N THR A 222 -26.61 -4.48 -4.58
CA THR A 222 -27.59 -5.14 -3.70
C THR A 222 -27.38 -4.72 -2.26
N ASP A 223 -28.46 -4.74 -1.48
CA ASP A 223 -28.40 -4.48 -0.04
C ASP A 223 -27.39 -5.42 0.65
N VAL A 224 -26.62 -4.86 1.57
CA VAL A 224 -25.57 -5.59 2.30
C VAL A 224 -26.22 -6.42 3.40
N ALA A 225 -26.22 -7.74 3.24
CA ALA A 225 -26.69 -8.65 4.29
C ALA A 225 -25.58 -8.89 5.33
N TRP A 226 -25.95 -9.29 6.55
CA TRP A 226 -24.99 -9.71 7.58
C TRP A 226 -23.98 -10.75 7.06
N ARG A 227 -24.44 -11.70 6.23
CA ARG A 227 -23.59 -12.73 5.62
C ARG A 227 -22.48 -12.13 4.76
N ASP A 228 -22.74 -11.01 4.09
CA ASP A 228 -21.75 -10.29 3.29
C ASP A 228 -20.69 -9.64 4.18
N GLY A 229 -21.10 -9.12 5.35
CA GLY A 229 -20.18 -8.62 6.37
C GLY A 229 -19.28 -9.74 6.93
N ALA A 230 -19.84 -10.90 7.24
CA ALA A 230 -19.07 -12.06 7.71
C ALA A 230 -18.09 -12.57 6.65
N TRP A 231 -18.52 -12.64 5.39
CA TRP A 231 -17.66 -12.99 4.26
C TRP A 231 -16.53 -11.99 4.05
N LEU A 232 -16.83 -10.69 4.14
CA LEU A 232 -15.82 -9.64 4.06
C LEU A 232 -14.80 -9.77 5.20
N GLY A 233 -15.26 -10.00 6.43
CA GLY A 233 -14.40 -10.24 7.58
C GLY A 233 -13.44 -11.41 7.34
N TRP A 234 -13.96 -12.53 6.85
CA TRP A 234 -13.15 -13.70 6.48
C TRP A 234 -12.11 -13.37 5.40
N GLU A 235 -12.50 -12.67 4.33
CA GLU A 235 -11.58 -12.29 3.26
C GLU A 235 -10.47 -11.36 3.74
N VAL A 236 -10.81 -10.35 4.55
CA VAL A 236 -9.83 -9.46 5.16
C VAL A 236 -8.87 -10.25 6.04
N SER A 237 -9.37 -11.10 6.93
CA SER A 237 -8.52 -11.93 7.81
C SER A 237 -7.59 -12.84 7.02
N ARG A 238 -8.11 -13.51 5.98
CA ARG A 238 -7.31 -14.38 5.10
C ARG A 238 -6.14 -13.63 4.48
N TRP A 239 -6.40 -12.49 3.85
CA TRP A 239 -5.33 -11.72 3.20
C TRP A 239 -4.43 -11.01 4.19
N PHE A 240 -4.94 -10.64 5.36
CA PHE A 240 -4.16 -10.03 6.45
C PHE A 240 -3.10 -11.00 6.96
N ILE A 241 -3.45 -12.28 7.13
CA ILE A 241 -2.47 -13.30 7.56
C ILE A 241 -1.35 -13.47 6.53
N VAL A 242 -1.69 -13.45 5.24
CA VAL A 242 -0.72 -13.71 4.16
C VAL A 242 0.17 -12.50 3.86
N ALA A 243 -0.41 -11.29 3.84
CA ALA A 243 0.23 -10.10 3.29
C ALA A 243 0.08 -8.85 4.17
N GLY A 244 -0.32 -9.03 5.43
CA GLY A 244 -0.59 -7.95 6.37
C GLY A 244 -1.77 -7.08 5.95
N ALA A 245 -1.96 -5.98 6.68
CA ALA A 245 -3.05 -5.04 6.40
C ALA A 245 -2.95 -4.39 5.01
N GLY A 246 -1.74 -4.04 4.58
CA GLY A 246 -1.52 -3.44 3.25
C GLY A 246 -1.92 -4.38 2.11
N GLY A 247 -1.55 -5.66 2.18
CA GLY A 247 -1.95 -6.65 1.20
C GLY A 247 -3.45 -6.95 1.22
N ALA A 248 -4.06 -7.02 2.40
CA ALA A 248 -5.51 -7.17 2.54
C ALA A 248 -6.28 -6.00 1.91
N LEU A 249 -5.85 -4.77 2.18
CA LEU A 249 -6.41 -3.56 1.58
C LEU A 249 -6.31 -3.60 0.05
N VAL A 250 -5.14 -3.93 -0.48
CA VAL A 250 -4.91 -4.04 -1.93
C VAL A 250 -5.86 -5.05 -2.57
N ARG A 251 -6.10 -6.20 -1.94
CA ARG A 251 -7.04 -7.21 -2.44
C ARG A 251 -8.49 -6.74 -2.38
N LEU A 252 -8.87 -6.01 -1.34
CA LEU A 252 -10.21 -5.39 -1.28
C LEU A 252 -10.42 -4.40 -2.42
N LEU A 253 -9.48 -3.49 -2.64
CA LEU A 253 -9.56 -2.50 -3.72
C LEU A 253 -9.55 -3.17 -5.10
N GLN A 254 -8.70 -4.19 -5.30
CA GLN A 254 -8.67 -4.95 -6.54
C GLN A 254 -10.01 -5.62 -6.85
N ARG A 255 -10.66 -6.22 -5.84
CA ARG A 255 -11.98 -6.86 -6.01
C ARG A 255 -13.06 -5.84 -6.31
N ARG A 256 -13.09 -4.74 -5.56
CA ARG A 256 -13.99 -3.62 -5.79
C ARG A 256 -13.90 -3.12 -7.24
N ASP A 257 -12.68 -2.86 -7.71
CA ASP A 257 -12.46 -2.35 -9.06
C ASP A 257 -12.80 -3.40 -10.14
N ALA A 258 -12.59 -4.69 -9.84
CA ALA A 258 -13.03 -5.78 -10.72
C ALA A 258 -14.56 -5.79 -10.88
N GLU A 259 -15.31 -5.70 -9.77
CA GLU A 259 -16.78 -5.64 -9.78
C GLU A 259 -17.27 -4.42 -10.58
N LEU A 260 -16.70 -3.24 -10.34
CA LEU A 260 -17.12 -2.00 -11.02
C LEU A 260 -16.79 -1.98 -12.53
N LEU A 261 -15.67 -2.57 -12.95
CA LEU A 261 -15.26 -2.55 -14.36
C LEU A 261 -15.83 -3.72 -15.17
N LEU A 262 -15.89 -4.92 -14.60
CA LEU A 262 -16.26 -6.13 -15.33
C LEU A 262 -17.78 -6.37 -15.36
N ASP A 263 -18.50 -6.09 -14.27
CA ASP A 263 -19.96 -6.27 -14.26
C ASP A 263 -20.66 -5.28 -15.22
N ALA A 264 -20.07 -4.09 -15.39
CA ALA A 264 -20.54 -3.10 -16.35
C ALA A 264 -20.39 -3.57 -17.81
N GLU A 265 -19.33 -4.33 -18.13
CA GLU A 265 -19.13 -4.89 -19.48
C GLU A 265 -20.20 -5.96 -19.79
N ILE A 266 -20.56 -6.76 -18.79
CA ILE A 266 -21.63 -7.77 -18.91
C ILE A 266 -22.99 -7.09 -19.14
N ASP A 267 -23.28 -6.03 -18.38
CA ASP A 267 -24.53 -5.27 -18.52
C ASP A 267 -24.62 -4.55 -19.88
N GLU A 268 -23.52 -4.02 -20.42
CA GLU A 268 -23.49 -3.40 -21.75
C GLU A 268 -23.74 -4.44 -22.86
N ARG A 269 -23.11 -5.62 -22.79
CA ARG A 269 -23.35 -6.70 -23.78
C ARG A 269 -24.79 -7.19 -23.78
N LYS A 270 -25.44 -7.27 -22.61
CA LYS A 270 -26.85 -7.66 -22.50
C LYS A 270 -27.82 -6.65 -23.12
N LYS A 271 -27.46 -5.37 -23.21
CA LYS A 271 -28.29 -4.32 -23.83
C LYS A 271 -28.18 -4.29 -25.36
N THR A 272 -27.12 -4.88 -25.91
CA THR A 272 -26.85 -4.91 -27.36
C THR A 272 -27.31 -6.20 -28.05
N LEU A 273 -27.80 -7.18 -27.28
CA LEU A 273 -28.40 -8.44 -27.73
C LEU A 273 -29.92 -8.35 -27.62
#